data_AF-A0A7C5PLR4-F1
#
_entry.id   AF-A0A7C5PLR4-F1
#
_cell.length_a   1.000
_cell.length_b   1.000
_cell.length_c   1.000
_cell.angle_alpha   90.00
_cell.angle_beta   90.00
_cell.angle_gamma   90.00
#
_symmetry.space_group_name_H-M   'P 1'
#
loop_
_entity.id
_entity.type
_entity.pdbx_description
1 polymer ?
#
loop_
_entity_poly.entity_id
_entity_poly.type
_entity_poly.pdbx_seq_one_letter_code
_entity_poly.pdbx_strand_id
1 'polypeptide(L)'
;KIQAAIDSDLGGYDKFRADFINAGMTQFGSGWCWLAVKDGKLEIMKTPNGENPLVHGATPVLTCDVWEHSYYIDYRNARPKYMDAFVDNLINWEYVEELFEAAMA
;
A
#
# COMPACT_ATOMS: atom_id res chain seq x y z
N LYS A 1 -12.91 6.66 -9.21
CA LYS A 1 -11.78 7.40 -9.82
C LYS A 1 -10.45 6.74 -9.53
N ILE A 2 -10.27 6.08 -8.38
CA ILE A 2 -9.04 5.36 -8.04
C ILE A 2 -8.66 4.33 -9.10
N GLN A 3 -9.61 3.58 -9.64
CA GLN A 3 -9.33 2.58 -10.69
C GLN A 3 -8.66 3.22 -11.91
N ALA A 4 -9.16 4.36 -12.39
CA ALA A 4 -8.57 5.05 -13.53
C ALA A 4 -7.15 5.56 -13.23
N ALA A 5 -6.91 6.03 -12.00
CA ALA A 5 -5.58 6.45 -11.57
C ALA A 5 -4.62 5.26 -11.42
N ILE A 6 -5.08 4.11 -10.93
CA ILE A 6 -4.30 2.87 -10.91
C ILE A 6 -3.91 2.46 -12.34
N ASP A 7 -4.85 2.55 -13.27
CA ASP A 7 -4.61 2.21 -14.67
C ASP A 7 -3.60 3.17 -15.32
N SER A 8 -3.72 4.48 -15.08
CA SER A 8 -2.84 5.49 -15.68
C SER A 8 -1.45 5.59 -15.04
N ASP A 9 -1.38 5.56 -13.71
CA ASP A 9 -0.17 5.92 -12.97
C ASP A 9 0.66 4.68 -12.62
N LEU A 10 0.00 3.55 -12.39
CA LEU A 10 0.66 2.32 -11.93
C LEU A 10 0.74 1.25 -13.01
N GLY A 11 0.02 1.43 -14.12
CA GLY A 11 0.00 0.51 -15.27
C GLY A 11 -1.00 -0.63 -15.12
N GLY A 12 -2.10 -0.40 -14.41
CA GLY A 12 -3.20 -1.35 -14.24
C GLY A 12 -3.13 -2.13 -12.94
N TYR A 13 -4.27 -2.73 -12.57
CA TYR A 13 -4.43 -3.41 -11.29
C TYR A 13 -3.45 -4.57 -11.07
N ASP A 14 -3.20 -5.39 -12.09
CA ASP A 14 -2.26 -6.52 -11.98
C ASP A 14 -0.85 -6.05 -11.66
N LYS A 15 -0.42 -4.95 -12.28
CA LYS A 15 0.88 -4.34 -12.03
C LYS A 15 0.92 -3.68 -10.65
N PHE A 16 -0.14 -2.97 -10.25
CA PHE A 16 -0.30 -2.47 -8.88
C PHE A 16 -0.15 -3.59 -7.86
N ARG A 17 -0.88 -4.70 -8.02
CA ARG A 17 -0.84 -5.85 -7.11
C ARG A 17 0.58 -6.40 -6.98
N ALA A 18 1.25 -6.63 -8.10
CA ALA A 18 2.62 -7.15 -8.12
C ALA A 18 3.60 -6.19 -7.41
N ASP A 19 3.53 -4.90 -7.74
CA ASP A 19 4.46 -3.89 -7.21
C ASP A 19 4.19 -3.61 -5.71
N PHE A 20 2.94 -3.58 -5.28
CA PHE A 20 2.55 -3.36 -3.88
C PHE A 20 2.96 -4.54 -3.00
N ILE A 21 2.70 -5.77 -3.44
CA ILE A 21 3.16 -6.97 -2.73
C ILE A 21 4.69 -6.98 -2.66
N ASN A 22 5.38 -6.67 -3.76
CA ASN A 22 6.84 -6.59 -3.77
C ASN A 22 7.38 -5.52 -2.82
N ALA A 23 6.73 -4.36 -2.72
CA ALA A 23 7.11 -3.32 -1.76
C ALA A 23 7.00 -3.81 -0.31
N GLY A 24 5.90 -4.45 0.08
CA GLY A 24 5.73 -5.03 1.42
C GLY A 24 6.68 -6.19 1.73
N MET A 25 6.95 -7.06 0.75
CA MET A 25 7.91 -8.16 0.89
C MET A 25 9.34 -7.65 1.08
N THR A 26 9.72 -6.63 0.31
CA THR A 26 11.10 -6.11 0.30
C THR A 26 11.34 -5.00 1.32
N GLN A 27 10.34 -4.63 2.13
CA GLN A 27 10.56 -3.77 3.30
C GLN A 27 11.41 -4.54 4.32
N PHE A 28 12.66 -4.12 4.49
CA PHE A 28 13.56 -4.79 5.42
C PHE A 28 13.26 -4.41 6.87
N GLY A 29 13.16 -5.40 7.75
CA GLY A 29 12.75 -5.21 9.13
C GLY A 29 11.29 -4.75 9.27
N SER A 30 11.04 -3.91 10.27
CA SER A 30 9.74 -3.32 10.56
C SER A 30 9.41 -2.16 9.62
N GLY A 31 8.13 -2.02 9.27
CA GLY A 31 7.68 -0.92 8.45
C GLY A 31 6.31 -1.14 7.82
N TRP A 32 6.05 -0.39 6.77
CA TRP A 32 4.74 -0.29 6.13
C TRP A 32 4.87 -0.28 4.61
N CYS A 33 3.82 -0.74 3.93
CA CYS A 33 3.64 -0.61 2.49
C CYS A 33 2.44 0.31 2.22
N TRP A 34 2.58 1.25 1.29
CA TRP A 34 1.63 2.33 1.07
C TRP A 34 1.25 2.46 -0.40
N LEU A 35 0.01 2.84 -0.64
CA LEU A 35 -0.40 3.57 -1.82
C LEU A 35 -0.63 5.01 -1.37
N ALA A 36 -0.03 5.97 -2.06
CA ALA A 36 -0.11 7.38 -1.70
C ALA A 36 -0.29 8.25 -2.93
N VAL A 37 -0.88 9.43 -2.75
CA VAL A 37 -0.91 10.50 -3.74
C VAL A 37 0.28 11.40 -3.51
N LYS A 38 1.10 11.61 -4.54
CA LYS A 38 2.23 12.54 -4.54
C LYS A 38 2.25 13.29 -5.86
N ASP A 39 2.36 14.62 -5.79
CA ASP A 39 2.35 15.50 -6.97
C ASP A 39 1.17 15.22 -7.93
N GLY A 40 0.00 14.89 -7.35
CA GLY A 40 -1.24 14.60 -8.07
C GLY A 40 -1.30 13.23 -8.76
N LYS A 41 -0.39 12.30 -8.42
CA LYS A 41 -0.37 10.94 -8.98
C LYS A 41 -0.27 9.87 -7.90
N LEU A 42 -0.72 8.66 -8.22
CA LEU A 42 -0.50 7.51 -7.35
C LEU A 42 0.95 7.03 -7.39
N GLU A 43 1.49 6.73 -6.21
CA GLU A 43 2.80 6.13 -6.01
C GLU A 43 2.70 4.99 -4.98
N ILE A 44 3.39 3.88 -5.26
CA ILE A 44 3.62 2.81 -4.28
C ILE A 44 4.91 3.11 -3.53
N MET A 45 4.83 3.14 -2.21
CA MET A 45 5.98 3.43 -1.34
C MET A 45 6.04 2.47 -0.17
N LYS A 46 7.21 2.38 0.46
CA LYS A 46 7.41 1.66 1.72
C LYS A 46 8.29 2.49 2.65
N THR A 47 8.00 2.43 3.94
CA THR A 47 8.71 3.21 4.95
C THR A 47 9.16 2.33 6.11
N PRO A 48 10.31 2.63 6.74
CA PRO A 48 10.77 1.90 7.91
C PRO A 48 10.01 2.34 9.18
N ASN A 49 9.87 1.39 10.11
CA ASN A 49 9.40 1.65 11.47
C ASN A 49 8.05 2.41 11.52
N GLY A 50 8.00 3.57 12.16
CA GLY A 50 6.81 4.41 12.31
C GLY A 50 6.75 5.59 11.34
N GLU A 51 7.59 5.60 10.30
CA GLU A 51 7.64 6.67 9.33
C GLU A 51 6.43 6.63 8.40
N ASN A 52 5.90 7.80 8.05
CA ASN A 52 4.67 7.94 7.29
C ASN A 52 4.91 8.79 6.01
N PRO A 53 4.31 8.45 4.85
CA PRO A 53 4.41 9.22 3.61
C PRO A 53 4.22 10.75 3.73
N LEU A 54 3.46 11.21 4.73
CA LEU A 54 3.25 12.64 5.00
C LEU A 54 4.55 13.43 5.16
N VAL A 55 5.61 12.84 5.73
CA VAL A 55 6.91 13.54 5.90
C VAL A 55 7.68 13.68 4.58
N HIS A 56 7.22 13.01 3.52
CA HIS A 56 7.78 13.05 2.17
C HIS A 56 6.91 13.82 1.17
N GLY A 57 5.95 14.59 1.68
CA GLY A 57 5.00 15.34 0.85
C GLY A 57 4.00 14.47 0.09
N ALA A 58 3.74 13.25 0.57
CA ALA A 58 2.78 12.33 -0.04
C ALA A 58 1.62 12.06 0.93
N THR A 59 0.41 11.93 0.40
CA THR A 59 -0.82 11.66 1.16
C THR A 59 -1.17 10.18 1.06
N PRO A 60 -1.05 9.38 2.14
CA PRO A 60 -1.37 7.95 2.09
C PRO A 60 -2.87 7.71 1.92
N VAL A 61 -3.24 6.79 1.03
CA VAL A 61 -4.64 6.39 0.76
C VAL A 61 -4.90 4.90 1.01
N LEU A 62 -3.85 4.09 1.10
CA LEU A 62 -3.89 2.69 1.56
C LEU A 62 -2.60 2.37 2.32
N THR A 63 -2.70 1.52 3.34
CA THR A 63 -1.53 1.03 4.06
C THR A 63 -1.65 -0.45 4.43
N CYS A 64 -0.52 -1.14 4.48
CA CYS A 64 -0.38 -2.48 5.04
C CYS A 64 0.78 -2.49 6.03
N ASP A 65 0.50 -2.92 7.28
CA ASP A 65 1.50 -3.09 8.34
C ASP A 65 2.32 -4.36 8.06
N VAL A 66 3.64 -4.22 7.85
CA VAL A 66 4.54 -5.37 7.65
C VAL A 66 5.51 -5.57 8.82
N TRP A 67 5.22 -5.00 9.98
CA TRP A 67 5.81 -5.42 11.24
C TRP A 67 5.42 -6.87 11.54
N GLU A 68 6.34 -7.67 12.08
CA GLU A 68 6.04 -9.09 12.33
C GLU A 68 4.80 -9.29 13.22
N HIS A 69 4.54 -8.40 14.18
CA HIS A 69 3.35 -8.50 15.04
C HIS A 69 2.03 -8.49 14.27
N SER A 70 1.97 -7.95 13.04
CA SER A 70 0.72 -7.84 12.27
C SER A 70 0.33 -9.16 11.60
N TYR A 71 1.26 -10.09 11.42
CA TYR A 71 1.02 -11.35 10.69
C TYR A 71 1.62 -12.60 11.33
N TYR A 72 2.51 -12.48 12.32
CA TYR A 72 3.32 -13.62 12.74
C TYR A 72 2.48 -14.78 13.29
N ILE A 73 1.36 -14.50 13.97
CA ILE A 73 0.49 -15.51 14.59
C ILE A 73 -0.19 -16.41 13.55
N ASP A 74 -0.51 -15.89 12.36
CA ASP A 74 -1.18 -16.67 11.32
C ASP A 74 -0.20 -17.16 10.23
N TYR A 75 0.82 -16.35 9.91
CA TYR A 75 1.69 -16.56 8.75
C TYR A 75 3.14 -16.89 9.10
N ARG A 76 3.60 -16.67 10.34
CA ARG A 76 5.02 -16.81 10.74
C ARG A 76 5.93 -16.06 9.76
N ASN A 77 6.92 -16.73 9.18
CA ASN A 77 7.86 -16.15 8.21
C ASN A 77 7.26 -15.96 6.80
N ALA A 78 6.02 -16.40 6.56
CA ALA A 78 5.38 -16.33 5.25
C ALA A 78 4.72 -14.96 4.99
N ARG A 79 5.48 -13.87 5.15
CA ARG A 79 5.03 -12.51 4.80
C ARG A 79 4.42 -12.41 3.38
N PRO A 80 4.94 -13.09 2.33
CA PRO A 80 4.29 -13.05 1.02
C PRO A 80 2.82 -13.48 1.04
N LYS A 81 2.48 -14.53 1.80
CA LYS A 81 1.09 -15.01 1.93
C LYS A 81 0.20 -14.03 2.68
N TYR A 82 0.77 -13.32 3.66
CA TYR A 82 0.06 -12.24 4.36
C TYR A 82 -0.26 -11.08 3.40
N MET A 83 0.71 -10.68 2.57
CA MET A 83 0.53 -9.64 1.56
C MET A 83 -0.52 -10.05 0.51
N ASP A 84 -0.47 -11.29 0.01
CA ASP A 84 -1.49 -11.83 -0.89
C ASP A 84 -2.88 -11.76 -0.24
N ALA A 85 -3.02 -12.26 0.99
CA ALA A 85 -4.29 -12.25 1.71
C ALA A 85 -4.85 -10.83 1.91
N PHE A 86 -3.98 -9.88 2.27
CA PHE A 86 -4.35 -8.48 2.42
C PHE A 86 -4.87 -7.88 1.12
N VAL A 87 -4.07 -7.97 0.03
CA VAL A 87 -4.41 -7.34 -1.25
C VAL A 87 -5.65 -7.96 -1.88
N ASP A 88 -5.78 -9.28 -1.80
CA ASP A 88 -6.84 -10.00 -2.50
C ASP A 88 -8.17 -9.99 -1.75
N ASN A 89 -8.19 -9.77 -0.44
CA ASN A 89 -9.39 -9.98 0.37
C ASN A 89 -9.74 -8.88 1.39
N LEU A 90 -8.79 -8.04 1.82
CA LEU A 90 -8.99 -7.18 2.99
C LEU A 90 -9.05 -5.68 2.68
N ILE A 91 -8.68 -5.26 1.47
CA ILE A 91 -8.71 -3.85 1.11
C ILE A 91 -10.17 -3.37 1.00
N ASN A 92 -10.52 -2.38 1.81
CA ASN A 92 -11.74 -1.61 1.62
C ASN A 92 -11.53 -0.55 0.55
N TRP A 93 -11.82 -0.91 -0.71
CA TRP A 93 -11.64 -0.02 -1.86
C TRP A 93 -12.55 1.20 -1.85
N GLU A 94 -13.72 1.14 -1.20
CA GLU A 94 -14.60 2.30 -1.05
C GLU A 94 -13.94 3.38 -0.19
N TYR A 95 -13.28 2.97 0.89
CA TYR A 95 -12.54 3.90 1.75
C TYR A 95 -11.26 4.44 1.09
N VAL A 96 -10.57 3.60 0.31
CA VAL A 96 -9.42 4.07 -0.51
C VAL A 96 -9.85 5.13 -1.52
N GLU A 97 -11.01 4.95 -2.16
CA GLU A 97 -11.58 5.95 -3.06
C GLU A 97 -11.89 7.26 -2.32
N GLU A 98 -12.53 7.22 -1.15
CA GLU A 98 -12.81 8.42 -0.33
C GLU A 98 -11.53 9.20 0.00
N LEU A 99 -10.48 8.52 0.46
CA LEU A 99 -9.20 9.14 0.78
C LEU A 99 -8.50 9.70 -0.46
N PHE A 100 -8.59 9.00 -1.59
CA PHE A 100 -8.04 9.47 -2.85
C PHE A 100 -8.74 10.73 -3.35
N GLU A 101 -10.07 10.78 -3.29
CA GLU A 101 -10.82 11.97 -3.68
C GLU A 101 -10.47 13.17 -2.79
N ALA A 102 -10.33 12.96 -1.48
CA ALA A 102 -9.91 14.00 -0.54
C ALA A 102 -8.47 14.48 -0.80
N ALA A 103 -7.55 13.60 -1.19
CA ALA A 103 -6.17 13.94 -1.49
C ALA A 103 -5.98 14.68 -2.83
N MET A 104 -6.96 14.57 -3.73
CA MET A 104 -6.94 15.19 -5.06
C MET A 104 -7.74 16.51 -5.13
N ALA A 105 -8.39 16.91 -4.02
CA ALA A 105 -9.15 18.15 -3.88
C ALA A 105 -8.25 19.35 -3.53
#